data_AF-A0A3C0E0L1-F1
#
_entry.id   AF-A0A3C0E0L1-F1
#
_cell.length_a   1.000
_cell.length_b   1.000
_cell.length_c   1.000
_cell.angle_alpha   90.00
_cell.angle_beta   90.00
_cell.angle_gamma   90.00
#
_symmetry.space_group_name_H-M   'P 1'
#
loop_
_entity.id
_entity.type
_entity.pdbx_description
1 polymer ?
#
loop_
_entity_poly.entity_id
_entity_poly.type
_entity_poly.pdbx_seq_one_letter_code
_entity_poly.pdbx_strand_id
1 'polypeptide(L)'
;ALGAAAQVQGWAMYGLTNATAEEHAAFVSAEGATYPFLTCDQTELKIVIRSNPGLVWIQGGVVMEKWAGRDVPSVEELAGRIEQGR
;
A
#
# COMPACT_ATOMS: atom_id res chain seq x y z
N ALA A 1 -3.48 9.92 4.06
CA ALA A 1 -2.27 10.29 4.84
C ALA A 1 -1.01 9.57 4.33
N LEU A 2 -0.93 8.23 4.45
CA LEU A 2 0.27 7.47 4.07
C LEU A 2 0.70 7.65 2.60
N GLY A 3 -0.25 7.70 1.66
CA GLY A 3 0.03 7.93 0.25
C GLY A 3 0.78 9.24 -0.03
N ALA A 4 0.34 10.34 0.58
CA ALA A 4 0.96 11.64 0.40
C ALA A 4 2.36 11.66 1.02
N ALA A 5 2.53 11.02 2.18
CA ALA A 5 3.83 10.89 2.82
C ALA A 5 4.80 10.04 2.01
N ALA A 6 4.35 8.92 1.43
CA ALA A 6 5.17 8.08 0.56
C ALA A 6 5.71 8.89 -0.62
N GLN A 7 4.90 9.76 -1.24
CA GLN A 7 5.33 10.64 -2.31
C GLN A 7 6.42 11.63 -1.86
N VAL A 8 6.27 12.23 -0.67
CA VAL A 8 7.27 13.17 -0.11
C VAL A 8 8.58 12.47 0.24
N GLN A 9 8.51 11.25 0.78
CA GLN A 9 9.66 10.44 1.16
C GLN A 9 10.31 9.71 -0.02
N GLY A 10 9.72 9.79 -1.22
CA GLY A 10 10.22 9.11 -2.41
C GLY A 10 9.97 7.59 -2.42
N TRP A 11 9.06 7.08 -1.60
CA TRP A 11 8.69 5.67 -1.59
C TRP A 11 7.69 5.36 -2.71
N ALA A 12 7.96 4.30 -3.45
CA ALA A 12 7.02 3.78 -4.43
C ALA A 12 5.84 3.11 -3.72
N MET A 13 4.64 3.66 -3.88
CA MET A 13 3.41 3.12 -3.32
C MET A 13 2.42 2.83 -4.44
N TYR A 14 1.77 1.66 -4.37
CA TYR A 14 0.76 1.21 -5.33
C TYR A 14 -0.43 0.65 -4.57
N GLY A 15 -1.64 0.99 -5.02
CA GLY A 15 -2.86 0.32 -4.60
C GLY A 15 -3.09 -0.91 -5.48
N LEU A 16 -3.26 -2.08 -4.87
CA LEU A 16 -3.60 -3.31 -5.59
C LEU A 16 -5.02 -3.76 -5.24
N THR A 17 -5.84 -3.98 -6.26
CA THR A 17 -7.26 -4.37 -6.09
C THR A 17 -7.73 -5.13 -7.33
N ASN A 18 -8.81 -5.89 -7.21
CA ASN A 18 -9.46 -6.54 -8.35
C ASN A 18 -10.48 -5.63 -9.06
N ALA A 19 -10.59 -4.36 -8.64
CA ALA A 19 -11.50 -3.39 -9.22
C ALA A 19 -11.05 -2.92 -10.62
N THR A 20 -12.01 -2.36 -11.35
CA THR A 20 -11.85 -1.79 -12.68
C THR A 20 -11.19 -0.41 -12.64
N ALA A 21 -10.70 0.06 -13.79
CA ALA A 21 -10.12 1.40 -13.90
C ALA A 21 -11.12 2.51 -13.55
N GLU A 22 -12.40 2.32 -13.84
CA GLU A 22 -13.48 3.26 -13.52
C GLU A 22 -13.69 3.36 -12.00
N GLU A 23 -13.70 2.23 -11.32
CA GLU A 23 -13.79 2.17 -9.85
C GLU A 23 -12.54 2.78 -9.18
N HIS A 24 -11.34 2.57 -9.75
CA HIS A 24 -10.13 3.23 -9.27
C HIS A 24 -10.25 4.76 -9.39
N ALA A 25 -10.71 5.26 -10.53
CA ALA A 25 -10.88 6.69 -10.75
C ALA A 25 -11.91 7.30 -9.79
N ALA A 26 -13.02 6.60 -9.57
CA ALA A 26 -14.03 7.01 -8.60
C ALA A 26 -13.45 7.06 -7.17
N PHE A 27 -12.68 6.04 -6.76
CA PHE A 27 -12.04 6.02 -5.45
C PHE A 27 -11.00 7.15 -5.29
N VAL A 28 -10.15 7.38 -6.29
CA VAL A 28 -9.18 8.49 -6.28
C VAL A 28 -9.89 9.84 -6.14
N SER A 29 -11.00 10.04 -6.87
CA SER A 29 -11.78 11.28 -6.80
C SER A 29 -12.47 11.48 -5.44
N ALA A 30 -12.90 10.40 -4.79
CA ALA A 30 -13.61 10.47 -3.51
C ALA A 30 -12.64 10.64 -2.32
N GLU A 31 -11.57 9.86 -2.29
CA GLU A 31 -10.67 9.75 -1.13
C GLU A 31 -9.37 10.55 -1.30
N GLY A 32 -9.14 11.14 -2.47
CA GLY A 32 -7.92 11.90 -2.76
C GLY A 32 -6.66 11.04 -2.72
N ALA A 33 -6.75 9.77 -3.14
CA ALA A 33 -5.62 8.86 -3.16
C ALA A 33 -4.50 9.39 -4.08
N THR A 34 -3.29 9.50 -3.54
CA THR A 34 -2.13 10.10 -4.22
C THR A 34 -1.19 9.07 -4.86
N TYR A 35 -1.59 7.79 -4.84
CA TYR A 35 -0.85 6.68 -5.43
C TYR A 35 -1.64 6.04 -6.57
N PRO A 36 -0.97 5.52 -7.60
CA PRO A 36 -1.64 4.81 -8.68
C PRO A 36 -2.20 3.46 -8.21
N PHE A 37 -3.27 3.02 -8.89
CA PHE A 37 -3.86 1.70 -8.70
C PHE A 37 -3.46 0.76 -9.83
N LEU A 38 -3.21 -0.49 -9.46
CA LEU A 38 -2.95 -1.61 -10.35
C LEU A 38 -3.99 -2.70 -10.09
N THR A 39 -4.40 -3.40 -11.14
CA THR A 39 -5.36 -4.49 -11.02
C THR A 39 -4.64 -5.84 -10.85
N CYS A 40 -5.10 -6.64 -9.90
CA CYS A 40 -4.59 -7.99 -9.61
C CYS A 40 -5.76 -8.88 -9.15
N ASP A 41 -5.65 -10.19 -9.37
CA ASP A 41 -6.73 -11.12 -9.01
C ASP A 41 -6.97 -11.15 -7.49
N GLN A 42 -8.24 -11.22 -7.09
CA GLN A 42 -8.61 -11.17 -5.67
C GLN A 42 -8.02 -12.36 -4.88
N THR A 43 -7.91 -13.53 -5.50
CA THR A 43 -7.35 -14.73 -4.88
C THR A 43 -5.87 -14.54 -4.59
N GLU A 44 -5.12 -13.98 -5.54
CA GLU A 44 -3.70 -13.65 -5.39
C GLU A 44 -3.48 -12.66 -4.26
N LEU A 45 -4.27 -11.58 -4.21
CA LEU A 45 -4.21 -10.59 -3.12
C LEU A 45 -4.46 -11.24 -1.75
N LYS A 46 -5.48 -12.09 -1.64
CA LYS A 46 -5.77 -12.82 -0.40
C LYS A 46 -4.66 -13.80 -0.01
N ILE A 47 -3.91 -14.35 -0.95
CA ILE A 47 -2.72 -15.17 -0.65
C ILE A 47 -1.60 -14.31 -0.08
N VAL A 48 -1.34 -13.14 -0.67
CA VAL A 48 -0.22 -12.26 -0.28
C VAL A 48 -0.39 -11.70 1.13
N ILE A 49 -1.52 -11.03 1.41
CA ILE A 49 -1.72 -10.25 2.64
C ILE A 49 -2.65 -10.95 3.65
N ARG A 50 -3.52 -11.88 3.19
CA ARG A 50 -4.56 -12.56 4.00
C ARG A 50 -5.50 -11.63 4.79
N SER A 51 -5.39 -10.32 4.58
CA SER A 51 -6.19 -9.25 5.17
C SER A 51 -6.68 -8.34 4.05
N ASN A 52 -7.92 -7.86 4.11
CA ASN A 52 -8.44 -6.91 3.13
C ASN A 52 -9.20 -5.79 3.85
N PRO A 53 -8.67 -4.55 3.92
CA PRO A 53 -7.41 -4.09 3.33
C PRO A 53 -6.16 -4.50 4.13
N GLY A 54 -4.97 -4.29 3.55
CA GLY A 54 -3.68 -4.43 4.25
C GLY A 54 -2.52 -3.79 3.47
N LEU A 55 -1.38 -3.64 4.14
CA LEU A 55 -0.16 -3.03 3.62
C LEU A 55 0.96 -4.08 3.56
N VAL A 56 1.70 -4.09 2.46
CA VAL A 56 2.91 -4.91 2.29
C VAL A 56 4.07 -3.97 2.02
N TRP A 57 5.14 -4.09 2.78
CA TRP A 57 6.38 -3.37 2.52
C TRP A 57 7.40 -4.31 1.89
N ILE A 58 7.94 -3.90 0.74
CA ILE A 58 8.96 -4.62 -0.02
C ILE A 58 10.18 -3.73 -0.17
N GLN A 59 11.36 -4.26 0.12
CA GLN A 59 12.64 -3.58 -0.09
C GLN A 59 13.60 -4.55 -0.77
N GLY A 60 14.21 -4.13 -1.89
CA GLY A 60 15.15 -4.98 -2.64
C GLY A 60 14.56 -6.30 -3.13
N GLY A 61 13.25 -6.37 -3.36
CA GLY A 61 12.54 -7.60 -3.76
C GLY A 61 12.21 -8.56 -2.61
N VAL A 62 12.51 -8.19 -1.36
CA VAL A 62 12.17 -8.97 -0.16
C VAL A 62 10.98 -8.34 0.53
N VAL A 63 10.01 -9.17 0.95
CA VAL A 63 8.90 -8.70 1.80
C VAL A 63 9.43 -8.54 3.21
N MET A 64 9.49 -7.30 3.69
CA MET A 64 10.02 -6.98 5.01
C MET A 64 8.95 -7.28 6.07
N GLU A 65 7.76 -6.71 5.89
CA GLU A 65 6.65 -6.77 6.85
C GLU A 65 5.31 -6.72 6.12
N LYS A 66 4.25 -7.16 6.81
CA LYS A 66 2.86 -7.11 6.34
C LYS A 66 1.93 -6.71 7.48
N TRP A 67 1.01 -5.80 7.22
CA TRP A 67 0.06 -5.32 8.21
C TRP A 67 -1.37 -5.45 7.71
N ALA A 68 -2.27 -5.94 8.57
CA ALA A 68 -3.70 -5.77 8.33
C ALA A 68 -4.06 -4.28 8.38
N GLY A 69 -5.14 -3.85 7.71
CA GLY A 69 -5.49 -2.43 7.61
C GLY A 69 -5.62 -1.68 8.95
N ARG A 70 -5.95 -2.38 10.03
CA ARG A 70 -6.05 -1.81 11.38
C ARG A 70 -4.70 -1.68 12.11
N ASP A 71 -3.70 -2.44 11.67
CA ASP A 71 -2.39 -2.59 12.30
C ASP A 71 -1.30 -1.85 11.50
N VAL A 72 -1.70 -0.99 10.56
CA VAL A 72 -0.79 -0.21 9.71
C VAL A 72 -0.05 0.81 10.57
N PRO A 73 1.30 0.86 10.51
CA PRO A 73 2.08 1.81 11.29
C PRO A 73 1.83 3.25 10.83
N SER A 74 2.16 4.21 11.70
CA SER A 74 2.20 5.61 11.30
C SER A 74 3.29 5.85 10.23
N VAL A 75 3.22 7.00 9.56
CA VAL A 75 4.22 7.40 8.56
C VAL A 75 5.62 7.46 9.19
N GLU A 76 5.71 8.02 10.39
CA GLU A 76 6.95 8.21 11.14
C GLU A 76 7.52 6.87 11.59
N GLU A 77 6.67 5.95 12.07
CA GLU A 77 7.07 4.59 12.41
C GLU A 77 7.58 3.82 11.20
N LEU A 78 6.89 3.93 10.06
CA LEU A 78 7.32 3.28 8.82
C LEU A 78 8.64 3.87 8.30
N ALA A 79 8.81 5.20 8.37
CA ALA A 79 10.05 5.86 8.00
C ALA A 79 11.23 5.35 8.84
N GLY A 80 11.05 5.31 10.16
CA GLY A 80 12.06 4.81 11.07
C GLY A 80 12.44 3.35 10.80
N ARG A 81 11.47 2.49 10.41
CA ARG A 81 11.75 1.10 10.01
C ARG A 81 12.56 1.03 8.71
N ILE A 82 12.18 1.83 7.70
CA ILE A 82 12.86 1.88 6.40
C ILE A 82 14.32 2.33 6.56
N GLU A 83 14.56 3.35 7.37
CA GLU A 83 15.92 3.85 7.65
C GLU A 83 16.79 2.82 8.38
N GLN A 84 16.18 1.99 9.24
CA GLN A 84 16.89 0.93 9.97
C GLN A 84 17.21 -0.29 9.10
N GLY A 85 16.67 -0.37 7.87
CA GLY A 85 16.94 -1.46 6.93
C GLY A 85 16.59 -2.85 7.47
N ARG A 86 15.59 -2.93 8.34
CA ARG A 86 15.12 -4.18 8.97
C ARG A 86 13.73 -4.56 8.49
#